data_AF-A0A1H4UC16-F1
#
_entry.id   AF-A0A1H4UC16-F1
#
_cell.length_a   1.000
_cell.length_b   1.000
_cell.length_c   1.000
_cell.angle_alpha   90.00
_cell.angle_beta   90.00
_cell.angle_gamma   90.00
#
_symmetry.space_group_name_H-M   'P 1'
#
loop_
_entity.id
_entity.type
_entity.pdbx_description
1 polymer ?
#
loop_
_entity_poly.entity_id
_entity_poly.type
_entity_poly.pdbx_seq_one_letter_code
_entity_poly.pdbx_strand_id
1 'polypeptide(L)'
;MLRILFHEPRRKDSGKLLTAGNAIRGYLAVLHSKESKVPQIQVQHHRFAIWSQSFIDALDELEQSQYCSEQYAARIHDAFLEQMSPDELDDYRRFVYFYKNAFIRLFSILDKLGFFLNEYFELKTETLKARFSYFTVLRRMHQLHLHASLEQQLYDLKTVNKEPLDRLRNLRNMEIHSINAEMLDDLSKELSTFSSRIHVENVKGNIEDLRIGFDMVCTTLTFAFTYITDKAAKG
;
A
#
# COMPACT_ATOMS: atom_id res chain seq x y z
N MET A 1 2.84 -2.23 17.17
CA MET A 1 4.20 -2.79 16.97
C MET A 1 4.16 -4.29 17.10
N LEU A 2 4.10 -5.01 15.97
CA LEU A 2 3.79 -6.45 15.95
C LEU A 2 4.98 -7.39 16.20
N ARG A 3 6.22 -6.90 16.18
CA ARG A 3 7.42 -7.70 16.51
C ARG A 3 7.41 -8.32 17.91
N ILE A 4 6.60 -7.77 18.82
CA ILE A 4 6.36 -8.37 20.14
C ILE A 4 5.78 -9.78 20.06
N LEU A 5 5.04 -10.11 18.99
CA LEU A 5 4.50 -11.47 18.75
C LEU A 5 5.60 -12.52 18.55
N PHE A 6 6.82 -12.09 18.25
CA PHE A 6 7.98 -12.94 17.99
C PHE A 6 9.12 -12.70 18.99
N HIS A 7 8.83 -12.01 20.10
CA HIS A 7 9.83 -11.63 21.11
C HIS A 7 11.00 -10.81 20.56
N GLU A 8 10.76 -10.07 19.47
CA GLU A 8 11.76 -9.21 18.85
C GLU A 8 11.64 -7.75 19.31
N PRO A 9 12.76 -7.00 19.33
CA PRO A 9 12.73 -5.58 19.62
C PRO A 9 12.02 -4.76 18.53
N ARG A 10 11.80 -3.48 18.81
CA ARG A 10 11.32 -2.53 17.79
C ARG A 10 12.25 -2.52 16.57
N ARG A 11 11.65 -2.56 15.38
CA ARG A 11 12.34 -2.32 14.12
C ARG A 11 13.12 -1.01 14.15
N LYS A 12 14.32 -1.02 13.58
CA LYS A 12 15.01 0.20 13.14
C LYS A 12 14.80 0.35 11.64
N ASP A 13 14.25 1.48 11.21
CA ASP A 13 14.02 1.75 9.79
C ASP A 13 15.33 1.68 9.01
N SER A 14 15.33 0.98 7.89
CA SER A 14 16.47 0.83 6.99
C SER A 14 16.02 0.68 5.54
N GLY A 15 16.97 0.72 4.60
CA GLY A 15 16.70 0.52 3.17
C GLY A 15 15.64 1.49 2.61
N LYS A 16 14.80 0.97 1.70
CA LYS A 16 13.76 1.75 1.01
C LYS A 16 12.74 2.37 1.95
N LEU A 17 12.42 1.71 3.07
CA LEU A 17 11.51 2.23 4.09
C LEU A 17 12.06 3.51 4.72
N LEU A 18 13.34 3.49 5.13
CA LEU A 18 14.00 4.66 5.69
C LEU A 18 14.05 5.80 4.68
N THR A 19 14.40 5.51 3.42
CA THR A 19 14.44 6.49 2.34
C THR A 19 13.07 7.13 2.12
N ALA A 20 12.00 6.34 2.04
CA ALA A 20 10.63 6.85 1.88
C ALA A 20 10.21 7.73 3.07
N GLY A 21 10.45 7.25 4.29
CA GLY A 21 10.16 8.00 5.51
C GLY A 21 10.91 9.33 5.58
N ASN A 22 12.18 9.35 5.16
CA ASN A 22 12.98 10.57 5.12
C ASN A 22 12.49 11.54 4.05
N ALA A 23 12.09 11.08 2.86
CA ALA A 23 11.52 11.93 1.83
C ALA A 23 10.23 12.63 2.32
N ILE A 24 9.34 11.89 2.98
CA ILE A 24 8.11 12.45 3.58
C ILE A 24 8.45 13.48 4.67
N ARG A 25 9.38 13.15 5.58
CA ARG A 25 9.81 14.06 6.64
C ARG A 25 10.49 15.32 6.09
N GLY A 26 11.23 15.21 4.99
CA GLY A 26 11.82 16.35 4.30
C GLY A 26 10.75 17.34 3.83
N TYR A 27 9.68 16.84 3.22
CA TYR A 27 8.56 17.69 2.81
C TYR A 27 7.83 18.32 4.00
N LEU A 28 7.61 17.55 5.08
CA LEU A 28 7.02 18.06 6.31
C LEU A 28 7.84 19.22 6.89
N ALA A 29 9.17 19.10 6.91
CA ALA A 29 10.05 20.16 7.37
C ALA A 29 9.88 21.45 6.54
N VAL A 30 9.75 21.33 5.22
CA VAL A 30 9.48 22.49 4.34
C VAL A 30 8.14 23.14 4.68
N LEU A 31 7.07 22.33 4.85
CA LEU A 31 5.76 22.85 5.23
C LEU A 31 5.78 23.58 6.59
N HIS A 32 6.51 23.05 7.56
CA HIS A 32 6.66 23.67 8.89
C HIS A 32 7.52 24.94 8.87
N SER A 33 8.51 25.03 7.99
CA SER A 33 9.33 26.25 7.85
C SER A 33 8.62 27.39 7.12
N LYS A 34 7.57 27.09 6.35
CA LYS A 34 6.83 28.08 5.56
C LYS A 34 5.69 28.68 6.36
N GLU A 35 5.97 29.75 7.09
CA GLU A 35 4.93 30.63 7.63
C GLU A 35 4.32 31.46 6.51
N SER A 36 3.04 31.20 6.18
CA SER A 36 2.28 32.08 5.29
C SER A 36 1.38 32.98 6.12
N LYS A 37 1.32 34.29 5.81
CA LYS A 37 0.34 35.21 6.42
C LYS A 37 -1.04 35.14 5.77
N VAL A 38 -1.19 34.38 4.69
CA VAL A 38 -2.45 34.20 3.96
C VAL A 38 -3.20 33.01 4.56
N PRO A 39 -4.39 33.20 5.16
CA PRO A 39 -5.12 32.13 5.85
C PRO A 39 -5.41 30.90 4.98
N GLN A 40 -5.75 31.11 3.71
CA GLN A 40 -6.04 30.01 2.78
C GLN A 40 -4.80 29.12 2.53
N ILE A 41 -3.62 29.73 2.40
CA ILE A 41 -2.36 28.99 2.21
C ILE A 41 -1.99 28.23 3.49
N GLN A 42 -2.24 28.81 4.67
CA GLN A 42 -2.02 28.11 5.95
C GLN A 42 -2.90 26.86 6.06
N VAL A 43 -4.20 26.97 5.74
CA VAL A 43 -5.12 25.82 5.75
C VAL A 43 -4.67 24.74 4.77
N GLN A 44 -4.23 25.13 3.58
CA GLN A 44 -3.71 24.19 2.59
C GLN A 44 -2.42 23.50 3.05
N HIS A 45 -1.45 24.23 3.61
CA HIS A 45 -0.22 23.67 4.17
C HIS A 45 -0.52 22.69 5.31
N HIS A 46 -1.41 23.07 6.22
CA HIS A 46 -1.82 22.20 7.33
C HIS A 46 -2.46 20.91 6.84
N ARG A 47 -3.34 20.99 5.84
CA ARG A 47 -3.96 19.83 5.20
C ARG A 47 -2.91 18.90 4.59
N PHE A 48 -1.95 19.45 3.83
CA PHE A 48 -0.86 18.64 3.27
C PHE A 48 0.07 18.06 4.32
N ALA A 49 0.31 18.75 5.44
CA ALA A 49 1.10 18.22 6.54
C ALA A 49 0.42 17.00 7.18
N ILE A 50 -0.88 17.07 7.47
CA ILE A 50 -1.65 15.94 8.00
C ILE A 50 -1.62 14.75 7.04
N TRP A 51 -1.87 15.00 5.75
CA TRP A 51 -1.86 13.93 4.75
C TRP A 51 -0.47 13.29 4.61
N SER A 52 0.59 14.11 4.66
CA SER A 52 1.98 13.64 4.58
C SER A 52 2.36 12.80 5.80
N GLN A 53 2.06 13.27 7.01
CA GLN A 53 2.34 12.54 8.25
C GLN A 53 1.68 11.16 8.26
N SER A 54 0.42 11.10 7.82
CA SER A 54 -0.32 9.84 7.79
C SER A 54 0.15 8.85 6.71
N PHE A 55 1.12 9.19 5.85
CA PHE A 55 1.85 8.19 5.06
C PHE A 55 2.93 7.46 5.87
N ILE A 56 3.53 8.11 6.86
CA ILE A 56 4.51 7.48 7.76
C ILE A 56 3.83 6.37 8.56
N ASP A 57 2.65 6.67 9.11
CA ASP A 57 1.87 5.68 9.88
C ASP A 57 1.43 4.52 8.99
N ALA A 58 0.95 4.80 7.77
CA ALA A 58 0.55 3.77 6.83
C ALA A 58 1.72 2.88 6.37
N LEU A 59 2.93 3.45 6.20
CA LEU A 59 4.15 2.68 5.90
C LEU A 59 4.53 1.76 7.06
N ASP A 60 4.39 2.23 8.31
CA ASP A 60 4.66 1.40 9.49
C ASP A 60 3.66 0.23 9.59
N GLU A 61 2.37 0.48 9.31
CA GLU A 61 1.34 -0.57 9.27
C GLU A 61 1.60 -1.59 8.15
N LEU A 62 1.97 -1.13 6.95
CA LEU A 62 2.29 -1.99 5.82
C LEU A 62 3.50 -2.87 6.14
N GLU A 63 4.57 -2.28 6.64
CA GLU A 63 5.79 -3.01 7.01
C GLU A 63 5.50 -4.05 8.08
N GLN A 64 4.76 -3.70 9.13
CA GLN A 64 4.46 -4.65 10.21
C GLN A 64 3.60 -5.81 9.70
N SER A 65 2.65 -5.54 8.81
CA SER A 65 1.80 -6.56 8.20
C SER A 65 2.61 -7.50 7.31
N GLN A 66 3.52 -6.97 6.49
CA GLN A 66 4.43 -7.77 5.66
C GLN A 66 5.38 -8.60 6.52
N TYR A 67 6.02 -8.01 7.53
CA TYR A 67 6.93 -8.73 8.41
C TYR A 67 6.20 -9.90 9.09
N CYS A 68 5.00 -9.69 9.63
CA CYS A 68 4.24 -10.76 10.24
C CYS A 68 3.84 -11.85 9.23
N SER A 69 3.41 -11.48 8.02
CA SER A 69 3.08 -12.48 7.00
C SER A 69 4.30 -13.31 6.61
N GLU A 70 5.48 -12.70 6.46
CA GLU A 70 6.74 -13.42 6.19
C GLU A 70 7.11 -14.40 7.32
N GLN A 71 6.98 -13.98 8.57
CA GLN A 71 7.31 -14.83 9.73
C GLN A 71 6.41 -16.07 9.83
N TYR A 72 5.10 -15.91 9.61
CA TYR A 72 4.17 -17.04 9.62
C TYR A 72 4.29 -17.88 8.34
N ALA A 73 4.55 -17.27 7.19
CA ALA A 73 4.80 -17.98 5.94
C ALA A 73 5.96 -18.97 6.04
N ALA A 74 7.01 -18.61 6.78
CA ALA A 74 8.18 -19.47 6.98
C ALA A 74 7.89 -20.76 7.78
N ARG A 75 6.74 -20.82 8.47
CA ARG A 75 6.32 -21.96 9.31
C ARG A 75 5.32 -22.88 8.61
N ILE A 76 5.00 -22.58 7.35
CA ILE A 76 4.06 -23.34 6.53
C ILE A 76 4.88 -24.26 5.61
N HIS A 77 4.55 -25.55 5.61
CA HIS A 77 5.31 -26.60 4.95
C HIS A 77 4.42 -27.44 4.03
N ASP A 78 3.19 -27.74 4.44
CA ASP A 78 2.24 -28.53 3.69
C ASP A 78 1.53 -27.73 2.59
N ALA A 79 1.25 -28.41 1.47
CA ALA A 79 0.58 -27.81 0.31
C ALA A 79 -0.96 -27.89 0.39
N PHE A 80 -1.50 -28.62 1.37
CA PHE A 80 -2.93 -28.86 1.54
C PHE A 80 -3.34 -28.65 3.00
N LEU A 81 -4.48 -27.98 3.23
CA LEU A 81 -4.93 -27.65 4.59
C LEU A 81 -5.21 -28.90 5.44
N GLU A 82 -5.63 -29.99 4.80
CA GLU A 82 -5.97 -31.24 5.50
C GLU A 82 -4.72 -32.02 5.97
N GLN A 83 -3.54 -31.65 5.47
CA GLN A 83 -2.26 -32.26 5.85
C GLN A 83 -1.61 -31.54 7.03
N MET A 84 -1.92 -30.25 7.19
CA MET A 84 -1.35 -29.41 8.24
C MET A 84 -1.66 -29.95 9.63
N SER A 85 -0.64 -29.92 10.48
CA SER A 85 -0.85 -30.05 11.93
C SER A 85 -1.73 -28.89 12.45
N PRO A 86 -2.37 -29.02 13.63
CA PRO A 86 -3.15 -27.92 14.22
C PRO A 86 -2.34 -26.63 14.38
N ASP A 87 -1.06 -26.74 14.76
CA ASP A 87 -0.18 -25.57 14.94
C ASP A 87 0.14 -24.89 13.61
N GLU A 88 0.42 -25.69 12.57
CA GLU A 88 0.69 -25.18 11.22
C GLU A 88 -0.56 -24.53 10.60
N LEU A 89 -1.74 -25.11 10.82
CA LEU A 89 -3.00 -24.54 10.35
C LEU A 89 -3.27 -23.17 10.98
N ASP A 90 -2.94 -23.00 12.26
CA ASP A 90 -3.04 -21.72 12.95
C ASP A 90 -2.02 -20.70 12.41
N ASP A 91 -0.80 -21.13 12.10
CA ASP A 91 0.19 -20.27 11.45
C ASP A 91 -0.21 -19.89 10.02
N TYR A 92 -0.81 -20.80 9.25
CA TYR A 92 -1.41 -20.50 7.95
C TYR A 92 -2.52 -19.43 8.06
N ARG A 93 -3.42 -19.56 9.03
CA ARG A 93 -4.49 -18.57 9.25
C ARG A 93 -3.92 -17.20 9.61
N ARG A 94 -2.89 -17.14 10.45
CA ARG A 94 -2.20 -15.89 10.80
C ARG A 94 -1.47 -15.30 9.59
N PHE A 95 -0.80 -16.12 8.79
CA PHE A 95 -0.22 -15.70 7.51
C PHE A 95 -1.29 -15.04 6.62
N VAL A 96 -2.42 -15.71 6.36
CA VAL A 96 -3.50 -15.17 5.53
C VAL A 96 -4.02 -13.85 6.08
N TYR A 97 -4.23 -13.75 7.40
CA TYR A 97 -4.67 -12.52 8.06
C TYR A 97 -3.71 -11.34 7.79
N PHE A 98 -2.42 -11.52 8.07
CA PHE A 98 -1.43 -10.44 7.89
C PHE A 98 -1.17 -10.15 6.41
N TYR A 99 -1.17 -11.17 5.56
CA TYR A 99 -1.00 -11.03 4.11
C TYR A 99 -2.13 -10.18 3.51
N LYS A 100 -3.39 -10.49 3.85
CA LYS A 100 -4.56 -9.70 3.44
C LYS A 100 -4.46 -8.24 3.87
N ASN A 101 -4.14 -8.01 5.14
CA ASN A 101 -3.96 -6.66 5.65
C ASN A 101 -2.82 -5.91 4.93
N ALA A 102 -1.72 -6.59 4.61
CA ALA A 102 -0.58 -6.00 3.93
C ALA A 102 -0.94 -5.53 2.51
N PHE A 103 -1.53 -6.39 1.66
CA PHE A 103 -1.85 -5.96 0.29
C PHE A 103 -2.99 -4.93 0.25
N ILE A 104 -3.95 -4.97 1.20
CA ILE A 104 -4.98 -3.92 1.32
C ILE A 104 -4.31 -2.58 1.65
N ARG A 105 -3.38 -2.58 2.62
CA ARG A 105 -2.65 -1.38 3.05
C ARG A 105 -1.78 -0.81 1.92
N LEU A 106 -1.11 -1.67 1.16
CA LEU A 106 -0.32 -1.32 -0.02
C LEU A 106 -1.15 -0.48 -1.00
N PHE A 107 -2.33 -0.98 -1.40
CA PHE A 107 -3.16 -0.23 -2.34
C PHE A 107 -3.82 1.00 -1.71
N SER A 108 -4.14 0.97 -0.41
CA SER A 108 -4.63 2.15 0.30
C SER A 108 -3.61 3.30 0.27
N ILE A 109 -2.33 2.99 0.46
CA ILE A 109 -1.24 3.97 0.33
C ILE A 109 -1.17 4.54 -1.08
N LEU A 110 -1.21 3.68 -2.11
CA LEU A 110 -1.19 4.14 -3.50
C LEU A 110 -2.40 5.03 -3.80
N ASP A 111 -3.62 4.61 -3.47
CA ASP A 111 -4.83 5.38 -3.74
C ASP A 111 -4.83 6.72 -3.00
N LYS A 112 -4.34 6.75 -1.76
CA LYS A 112 -4.11 7.99 -1.00
C LYS A 112 -3.08 8.89 -1.65
N LEU A 113 -1.98 8.34 -2.17
CA LEU A 113 -0.99 9.11 -2.94
C LEU A 113 -1.60 9.65 -4.22
N GLY A 114 -2.41 8.87 -4.93
CA GLY A 114 -3.15 9.33 -6.09
C GLY A 114 -3.99 10.56 -5.77
N PHE A 115 -4.79 10.50 -4.70
CA PHE A 115 -5.56 11.65 -4.24
C PHE A 115 -4.67 12.85 -3.85
N PHE A 116 -3.59 12.61 -3.12
CA PHE A 116 -2.63 13.63 -2.74
C PHE A 116 -2.03 14.34 -3.97
N LEU A 117 -1.56 13.59 -4.97
CA LEU A 117 -0.98 14.15 -6.20
C LEU A 117 -2.02 14.87 -7.06
N ASN A 118 -3.25 14.36 -7.11
CA ASN A 118 -4.35 15.03 -7.80
C ASN A 118 -4.60 16.43 -7.24
N GLU A 119 -4.67 16.53 -5.91
CA GLU A 119 -4.86 17.80 -5.21
C GLU A 119 -3.62 18.71 -5.30
N TYR A 120 -2.42 18.15 -5.12
CA TYR A 120 -1.18 18.92 -5.07
C TYR A 120 -0.79 19.50 -6.43
N PHE A 121 -1.08 18.79 -7.53
CA PHE A 121 -0.81 19.24 -8.89
C PHE A 121 -2.06 19.74 -9.64
N GLU A 122 -3.20 19.87 -8.94
CA GLU A 122 -4.48 20.35 -9.50
C GLU A 122 -4.88 19.63 -10.80
N LEU A 123 -4.67 18.31 -10.86
CA LEU A 123 -4.83 17.51 -12.08
C LEU A 123 -6.29 17.32 -12.53
N LYS A 124 -7.23 17.56 -11.59
CA LYS A 124 -8.68 17.44 -11.77
C LYS A 124 -9.11 16.08 -12.34
N THR A 125 -8.50 14.99 -11.86
CA THR A 125 -8.74 13.62 -12.34
C THR A 125 -10.19 13.18 -12.14
N GLU A 126 -10.88 13.74 -11.14
CA GLU A 126 -12.30 13.52 -10.89
C GLU A 126 -13.21 13.89 -12.07
N THR A 127 -12.78 14.81 -12.94
CA THR A 127 -13.50 15.18 -14.17
C THR A 127 -13.56 14.04 -15.19
N LEU A 128 -12.60 13.11 -15.14
CA LEU A 128 -12.60 11.89 -15.97
C LEU A 128 -13.40 10.77 -15.29
N LYS A 129 -13.25 10.62 -13.97
CA LYS A 129 -13.93 9.60 -13.19
C LYS A 129 -14.00 10.02 -11.73
N ALA A 130 -15.22 10.13 -11.17
CA ALA A 130 -15.42 10.55 -9.78
C ALA A 130 -14.66 9.71 -8.75
N ARG A 131 -14.53 8.40 -8.99
CA ARG A 131 -13.70 7.48 -8.19
C ARG A 131 -12.52 6.99 -9.03
N PHE A 132 -11.33 7.49 -8.74
CA PHE A 132 -10.11 7.16 -9.48
C PHE A 132 -9.08 6.46 -8.58
N SER A 133 -8.15 5.74 -9.20
CA SER A 133 -7.03 5.10 -8.50
C SER A 133 -5.74 5.87 -8.76
N TYR A 134 -4.69 5.55 -8.02
CA TYR A 134 -3.33 6.02 -8.30
C TYR A 134 -2.94 5.93 -9.78
N PHE A 135 -3.20 4.77 -10.41
CA PHE A 135 -2.84 4.56 -11.82
C PHE A 135 -3.66 5.41 -12.79
N THR A 136 -4.85 5.86 -12.39
CA THR A 136 -5.64 6.83 -13.15
C THR A 136 -4.99 8.21 -13.11
N VAL A 137 -4.46 8.60 -11.94
CA VAL A 137 -3.72 9.86 -11.77
C VAL A 137 -2.43 9.85 -12.57
N LEU A 138 -1.65 8.76 -12.55
CA LEU A 138 -0.47 8.63 -13.41
C LEU A 138 -0.80 8.79 -14.89
N ARG A 139 -1.85 8.12 -15.36
CA ARG A 139 -2.32 8.28 -16.75
C ARG A 139 -2.70 9.73 -17.05
N ARG A 140 -3.32 10.42 -16.10
CA ARG A 140 -3.70 11.84 -16.25
C ARG A 140 -2.47 12.73 -16.33
N MET A 141 -1.46 12.52 -15.49
CA MET A 141 -0.19 13.25 -15.57
C MET A 141 0.45 13.09 -16.95
N HIS A 142 0.49 11.85 -17.45
CA HIS A 142 1.02 11.54 -18.78
C HIS A 142 0.28 12.30 -19.89
N GLN A 143 -1.06 12.26 -19.87
CA GLN A 143 -1.90 12.94 -20.86
C GLN A 143 -1.77 14.46 -20.85
N LEU A 144 -1.54 15.06 -19.69
CA LEU A 144 -1.37 16.50 -19.55
C LEU A 144 0.07 16.96 -19.79
N HIS A 145 1.02 16.03 -19.95
CA HIS A 145 2.45 16.30 -20.02
C HIS A 145 2.97 17.16 -18.84
N LEU A 146 2.33 17.03 -17.68
CA LEU A 146 2.70 17.76 -16.46
C LEU A 146 3.69 16.93 -15.65
N HIS A 147 4.68 17.61 -15.09
CA HIS A 147 5.68 16.98 -14.21
C HIS A 147 6.37 15.78 -14.87
N ALA A 148 6.73 15.90 -16.15
CA ALA A 148 7.23 14.81 -16.99
C ALA A 148 8.36 13.97 -16.36
N SER A 149 9.28 14.61 -15.62
CA SER A 149 10.36 13.88 -14.94
C SER A 149 9.86 12.96 -13.83
N LEU A 150 8.89 13.42 -13.02
CA LEU A 150 8.28 12.60 -11.97
C LEU A 150 7.36 11.56 -12.60
N GLU A 151 6.55 11.95 -13.58
CA GLU A 151 5.63 11.04 -14.27
C GLU A 151 6.37 9.85 -14.87
N GLN A 152 7.46 10.08 -15.61
CA GLN A 152 8.26 9.03 -16.21
C GLN A 152 8.81 8.05 -15.16
N GLN A 153 9.40 8.57 -14.07
CA GLN A 153 9.92 7.73 -12.97
C GLN A 153 8.84 6.83 -12.36
N LEU A 154 7.64 7.37 -12.14
CA LEU A 154 6.52 6.62 -11.58
C LEU A 154 5.93 5.62 -12.58
N TYR A 155 5.90 5.97 -13.87
CA TYR A 155 5.41 5.12 -14.94
C TYR A 155 6.34 3.91 -15.19
N ASP A 156 7.65 4.14 -15.20
CA ASP A 156 8.65 3.08 -15.35
C ASP A 156 8.54 2.10 -14.18
N LEU A 157 8.42 2.62 -12.96
CA LEU A 157 8.26 1.81 -11.76
C LEU A 157 6.97 0.97 -11.80
N LYS A 158 5.85 1.54 -12.26
CA LYS A 158 4.61 0.80 -12.49
C LYS A 158 4.82 -0.32 -13.53
N THR A 159 5.54 -0.03 -14.60
CA THR A 159 5.72 -0.97 -15.73
C THR A 159 6.56 -2.17 -15.31
N VAL A 160 7.68 -1.94 -14.62
CA VAL A 160 8.56 -3.00 -14.11
C VAL A 160 7.85 -3.92 -13.13
N ASN A 161 6.96 -3.38 -12.29
CA ASN A 161 6.28 -4.14 -11.24
C ASN A 161 4.85 -4.58 -11.62
N LYS A 162 4.49 -4.52 -12.92
CA LYS A 162 3.11 -4.70 -13.37
C LYS A 162 2.51 -6.04 -12.94
N GLU A 163 3.20 -7.15 -13.21
CA GLU A 163 2.64 -8.49 -12.98
C GLU A 163 2.38 -8.81 -11.50
N PRO A 164 3.34 -8.62 -10.56
CA PRO A 164 3.10 -8.78 -9.13
C PRO A 164 1.95 -7.92 -8.61
N LEU A 165 1.89 -6.65 -9.04
CA LEU A 165 0.83 -5.73 -8.63
C LEU A 165 -0.53 -6.15 -9.16
N ASP A 166 -0.62 -6.62 -10.41
CA ASP A 166 -1.88 -7.08 -10.98
C ASP A 166 -2.42 -8.30 -10.21
N ARG A 167 -1.55 -9.23 -9.78
CA ARG A 167 -1.93 -10.36 -8.92
C ARG A 167 -2.44 -9.89 -7.56
N LEU A 168 -1.69 -9.04 -6.85
CA LEU A 168 -2.13 -8.48 -5.56
C LEU A 168 -3.44 -7.68 -5.68
N ARG A 169 -3.60 -6.94 -6.78
CA ARG A 169 -4.82 -6.14 -7.03
C ARG A 169 -6.02 -7.05 -7.23
N ASN A 170 -5.85 -8.14 -7.96
CA ASN A 170 -6.90 -9.12 -8.17
C ASN A 170 -7.30 -9.79 -6.85
N LEU A 171 -6.33 -10.18 -6.01
CA LEU A 171 -6.59 -10.70 -4.66
C LEU A 171 -7.37 -9.71 -3.79
N ARG A 172 -6.98 -8.43 -3.79
CA ARG A 172 -7.70 -7.37 -3.08
C ARG A 172 -9.14 -7.22 -3.58
N ASN A 173 -9.33 -7.21 -4.90
CA ASN A 173 -10.68 -7.08 -5.45
C ASN A 173 -11.53 -8.30 -5.08
N MET A 174 -10.97 -9.51 -5.17
CA MET A 174 -11.63 -10.74 -4.74
C MET A 174 -12.00 -10.66 -3.26
N GLU A 175 -11.11 -10.24 -2.37
CA GLU A 175 -11.42 -10.10 -0.94
C GLU A 175 -12.57 -9.10 -0.68
N ILE A 176 -12.52 -7.94 -1.33
CA ILE A 176 -13.59 -6.94 -1.22
C ILE A 176 -14.90 -7.53 -1.76
N HIS A 177 -14.86 -8.26 -2.87
CA HIS A 177 -16.05 -8.90 -3.43
C HIS A 177 -16.55 -10.06 -2.57
N SER A 178 -15.66 -10.86 -1.98
CA SER A 178 -15.98 -11.97 -1.07
C SER A 178 -16.58 -11.45 0.22
N ILE A 179 -16.12 -10.35 0.80
CA ILE A 179 -16.78 -9.71 1.96
C ILE A 179 -18.19 -9.23 1.57
N ASN A 180 -18.34 -8.62 0.39
CA ASN A 180 -19.64 -8.16 -0.10
C ASN A 180 -20.58 -9.33 -0.45
N ALA A 181 -20.04 -10.46 -0.91
CA ALA A 181 -20.77 -11.67 -1.25
C ALA A 181 -21.07 -12.51 0.00
N GLU A 182 -20.17 -12.63 0.97
CA GLU A 182 -20.40 -13.24 2.29
C GLU A 182 -21.49 -12.49 3.06
N MET A 183 -21.58 -11.16 2.95
CA MET A 183 -22.75 -10.43 3.46
C MET A 183 -24.08 -10.84 2.79
N LEU A 184 -24.04 -11.25 1.52
CA LEU A 184 -25.21 -11.74 0.78
C LEU A 184 -25.44 -13.25 0.96
N ASP A 185 -24.38 -14.03 1.26
CA ASP A 185 -24.41 -15.47 1.47
C ASP A 185 -24.64 -15.86 2.93
N ASP A 186 -24.33 -15.02 3.90
CA ASP A 186 -24.78 -15.19 5.29
C ASP A 186 -26.31 -15.03 5.40
N LEU A 187 -26.97 -14.49 4.36
CA LEU A 187 -28.42 -14.57 4.14
C LEU A 187 -28.86 -15.87 3.43
N SER A 188 -27.94 -16.66 2.86
CA SER A 188 -28.22 -17.84 2.01
C SER A 188 -27.66 -19.18 2.56
N LYS A 189 -26.80 -19.16 3.59
CA LYS A 189 -26.12 -20.31 4.22
C LYS A 189 -27.03 -21.27 5.02
N GLU A 190 -28.17 -21.66 4.45
CA GLU A 190 -28.85 -22.91 4.80
C GLU A 190 -28.48 -24.06 3.84
N LEU A 191 -27.83 -23.81 2.71
CA LEU A 191 -27.71 -24.82 1.66
C LEU A 191 -26.32 -24.82 1.02
N SER A 192 -25.43 -25.69 1.50
CA SER A 192 -24.54 -26.55 0.70
C SER A 192 -23.15 -26.74 1.31
N THR A 193 -22.98 -27.92 1.89
CA THR A 193 -21.68 -28.51 2.22
C THR A 193 -21.19 -29.22 0.96
N PHE A 194 -20.06 -28.81 0.37
CA PHE A 194 -19.40 -29.60 -0.67
C PHE A 194 -17.88 -29.66 -0.51
N SER A 195 -17.42 -30.91 -0.50
CA SER A 195 -16.06 -31.39 -0.35
C SER A 195 -15.19 -31.07 -1.56
N SER A 196 -14.40 -30.01 -1.49
CA SER A 196 -13.21 -29.85 -2.33
C SER A 196 -12.02 -29.70 -1.41
N ARG A 197 -10.94 -30.45 -1.67
CA ARG A 197 -9.68 -30.28 -0.93
C ARG A 197 -9.20 -28.86 -1.15
N ILE A 198 -8.98 -28.11 -0.08
CA ILE A 198 -8.62 -26.71 -0.19
C ILE A 198 -7.10 -26.64 -0.37
N HIS A 199 -6.67 -26.40 -1.60
CA HIS A 199 -5.25 -26.20 -1.91
C HIS A 199 -4.76 -24.92 -1.24
N VAL A 200 -3.63 -24.99 -0.55
CA VAL A 200 -2.96 -23.84 0.05
C VAL A 200 -2.46 -22.95 -1.09
N GLU A 201 -2.82 -21.66 -1.09
CA GLU A 201 -2.30 -20.72 -2.10
C GLU A 201 -0.76 -20.77 -2.17
N ASN A 202 -0.16 -20.34 -3.28
CA ASN A 202 1.29 -20.28 -3.42
C ASN A 202 1.90 -19.24 -2.44
N VAL A 203 2.16 -19.66 -1.20
CA VAL A 203 2.64 -18.81 -0.10
C VAL A 203 3.94 -18.10 -0.48
N LYS A 204 4.88 -18.81 -1.09
CA LYS A 204 6.18 -18.24 -1.52
C LYS A 204 5.99 -17.16 -2.59
N GLY A 205 5.16 -17.43 -3.60
CA GLY A 205 4.84 -16.45 -4.64
C GLY A 205 4.11 -15.22 -4.08
N ASN A 206 3.15 -15.44 -3.17
CA ASN A 206 2.40 -14.39 -2.49
C ASN A 206 3.31 -13.45 -1.70
N ILE A 207 4.25 -14.00 -0.92
CA ILE A 207 5.23 -13.21 -0.17
C ILE A 207 6.14 -12.43 -1.11
N GLU A 208 6.62 -13.05 -2.20
CA GLU A 208 7.49 -12.34 -3.15
C GLU A 208 6.77 -11.19 -3.84
N ASP A 209 5.51 -11.39 -4.25
CA ASP A 209 4.68 -10.33 -4.82
C ASP A 209 4.49 -9.18 -3.83
N LEU A 210 4.21 -9.51 -2.57
CA LEU A 210 4.05 -8.50 -1.51
C LEU A 210 5.35 -7.73 -1.28
N ARG A 211 6.50 -8.40 -1.28
CA ARG A 211 7.82 -7.77 -1.12
C ARG A 211 8.12 -6.80 -2.25
N ILE A 212 7.87 -7.22 -3.51
CA ILE A 212 7.99 -6.35 -4.68
C ILE A 212 7.05 -5.14 -4.57
N GLY A 213 5.81 -5.39 -4.14
CA GLY A 213 4.81 -4.36 -3.94
C GLY A 213 5.17 -3.33 -2.85
N PHE A 214 5.72 -3.80 -1.73
CA PHE A 214 6.24 -2.94 -0.65
C PHE A 214 7.38 -2.05 -1.14
N ASP A 215 8.35 -2.65 -1.81
CA ASP A 215 9.50 -1.94 -2.38
C ASP A 215 9.05 -0.88 -3.39
N MET A 216 8.07 -1.21 -4.22
CA MET A 216 7.45 -0.29 -5.17
C MET A 216 6.78 0.88 -4.45
N VAL A 217 6.00 0.66 -3.39
CA VAL A 217 5.36 1.73 -2.61
C VAL A 217 6.40 2.66 -1.99
N CYS A 218 7.44 2.11 -1.35
CA CYS A 218 8.49 2.92 -0.75
C CYS A 218 9.21 3.79 -1.79
N THR A 219 9.52 3.21 -2.95
CA THR A 219 10.18 3.93 -4.06
C THR A 219 9.27 5.00 -4.65
N THR A 220 7.98 4.70 -4.82
CA THR A 220 6.96 5.63 -5.30
C THR A 220 6.85 6.86 -4.39
N LEU A 221 6.74 6.65 -3.08
CA LEU A 221 6.66 7.73 -2.11
C LEU A 221 7.95 8.55 -2.08
N THR A 222 9.11 7.88 -2.19
CA THR A 222 10.40 8.57 -2.29
C THR A 222 10.41 9.53 -3.48
N PHE A 223 10.14 9.04 -4.69
CA PHE A 223 10.14 9.89 -5.89
C PHE A 223 9.15 11.06 -5.79
N ALA A 224 7.92 10.79 -5.33
CA ALA A 224 6.90 11.82 -5.18
C ALA A 224 7.33 12.89 -4.18
N PHE A 225 7.69 12.51 -2.95
CA PHE A 225 7.98 13.47 -1.89
C PHE A 225 9.32 14.19 -2.10
N THR A 226 10.33 13.55 -2.67
CA THR A 226 11.58 14.24 -3.06
C THR A 226 11.28 15.30 -4.12
N TYR A 227 10.56 14.94 -5.18
CA TYR A 227 10.19 15.90 -6.25
C TYR A 227 9.38 17.08 -5.72
N ILE A 228 8.39 16.81 -4.87
CA ILE A 228 7.53 17.82 -4.27
C ILE A 228 8.32 18.73 -3.33
N THR A 229 9.25 18.18 -2.55
CA THR A 229 10.14 18.95 -1.67
C THR A 229 11.02 19.89 -2.49
N ASP A 230 11.65 19.41 -3.56
CA ASP A 230 12.49 20.22 -4.44
C ASP A 230 11.70 21.35 -5.11
N LYS A 231 10.46 21.07 -5.54
CA LYS A 231 9.56 22.08 -6.11
C LYS A 231 9.14 23.11 -5.06
N ALA A 232 8.81 22.66 -3.85
CA ALA A 232 8.41 23.52 -2.75
C ALA A 232 9.58 24.36 -2.18
N ALA A 233 10.82 23.92 -2.31
CA ALA A 233 11.99 24.70 -1.88
C ALA A 233 12.36 25.82 -2.89
N LYS A 234 12.02 25.65 -4.17
CA LYS A 234 12.35 26.59 -5.25
C LYS A 234 11.32 27.70 -5.46
N GLY A 235 10.09 27.53 -4.95
CA GLY A 235 9.01 28.53 -5.00
C GLY A 235 8.65 29.02 -3.61
#